data_AF-A0A4R4ZBX1-F1
#
_entry.id   AF-A0A4R4ZBX1-F1
#
_cell.length_a   1.000
_cell.length_b   1.000
_cell.length_c   1.000
_cell.angle_alpha   90.00
_cell.angle_beta   90.00
_cell.angle_gamma   90.00
#
_symmetry.space_group_name_H-M   'P 1'
#
loop_
_entity.id
_entity.type
_entity.pdbx_description
1 polymer ?
#
loop_
_entity_poly.entity_id
_entity_poly.type
_entity_poly.pdbx_seq_one_letter_code
_entity_poly.pdbx_strand_id
1 'polypeptide(L)'
;MRTRRWGTALLGAAALTFPTAGPVHAAQEPASGPGVIAADGVRQEITAIDPPSRAAGVLALYTPAFQPTTGTNAFGAEAVLRRTAERDVYEVLDVCTALTSPACPNPGDNAIPADGAVLSASPGGSPDVRLFLRDHVRKGDRIRLDGMLFRSVSATLDAMNPTAAGNPGGVDPATGACFPGCRGAEQLLAYISSPTQGERTGTNANGFEVTVVDGRVTARGGGDSLIPPGGFVLSGHGSKGEWLSANAVLGASVTLDAGRVTVSVDAGTYARGAEQQIAAAEAGLAEAEGSCLPVDAEAAGRHLAEARDLLGRAGAEPDERAAAELAQRAGQAAVRAWYRTRESRPAEGRGLWVRPTETTAEQIEKSLDRIQSTGVNLIFLETLWQGYTIFPSEVAAKWGVEAQRPNMKGFDPLQVWIDGAHRRGIELHAWVHTFYAGHQSANGGPGPILTAHPEWAAVEREDVGKAGPQPSSQEAGYYFLDPAMPEPRQYVKEVFREILTRYRTDGLHLDYIRYPVSVPYQASFSYSDHSRAAFAREHDGADPYTLTMDDPRWTQWNAWRERQVTSFVSEVRALQREAAPETRL
;
A
#
# COMPACT_ATOMS: atom_id res chain seq x y z
N MET A 1 37.41 37.18 -84.94
CA MET A 1 38.03 38.53 -84.98
C MET A 1 37.10 39.52 -84.29
N ARG A 2 37.63 40.32 -83.37
CA ARG A 2 37.15 41.64 -82.92
C ARG A 2 35.64 41.96 -82.87
N THR A 3 35.21 42.30 -81.65
CA THR A 3 34.38 43.47 -81.23
C THR A 3 32.95 43.68 -81.73
N ARG A 4 32.04 43.96 -80.78
CA ARG A 4 31.15 45.16 -80.60
C ARG A 4 30.29 44.94 -79.32
N ARG A 5 30.31 45.78 -78.26
CA ARG A 5 29.54 47.03 -77.99
C ARG A 5 28.01 46.80 -78.15
N TRP A 6 27.04 47.05 -77.25
CA TRP A 6 26.67 48.11 -76.27
C TRP A 6 25.73 47.48 -75.19
N GLY A 7 25.53 47.97 -73.96
CA GLY A 7 24.78 49.19 -73.58
C GLY A 7 24.32 49.13 -72.10
N THR A 8 24.16 50.31 -71.49
CA THR A 8 23.96 50.68 -70.07
C THR A 8 22.57 50.47 -69.48
N ALA A 9 22.47 50.16 -68.17
CA ALA A 9 21.47 50.73 -67.25
C ALA A 9 21.82 50.54 -65.74
N LEU A 10 21.92 51.68 -65.05
CA LEU A 10 21.67 52.01 -63.63
C LEU A 10 22.31 51.21 -62.48
N LEU A 11 23.19 51.93 -61.74
CA LEU A 11 23.76 51.60 -60.44
C LEU A 11 22.78 51.88 -59.29
N GLY A 12 22.60 50.90 -58.40
CA GLY A 12 22.08 51.04 -57.04
C GLY A 12 22.76 50.02 -56.14
N ALA A 13 23.49 50.48 -55.14
CA ALA A 13 24.27 49.65 -54.22
C ALA A 13 23.34 48.89 -53.25
N ALA A 14 23.53 47.58 -53.10
CA ALA A 14 22.91 46.78 -52.05
C ALA A 14 24.01 46.00 -51.30
N ALA A 15 24.00 46.18 -49.98
CA ALA A 15 25.02 45.73 -49.04
C ALA A 15 25.05 44.20 -48.88
N LEU A 16 26.26 43.64 -48.85
CA LEU A 16 26.55 42.28 -48.42
C LEU A 16 26.81 42.29 -46.91
N THR A 17 25.88 41.78 -46.12
CA THR A 17 26.04 41.55 -44.68
C THR A 17 26.58 40.15 -44.43
N PHE A 18 27.70 40.08 -43.68
CA PHE A 18 28.26 38.85 -43.12
C PHE A 18 27.32 38.24 -42.07
N PRO A 19 27.29 36.90 -41.90
CA PRO A 19 26.45 36.25 -40.91
C PRO A 19 26.91 36.62 -39.49
N THR A 20 26.02 37.27 -38.75
CA THR A 20 26.14 37.51 -37.32
C THR A 20 26.05 36.18 -36.56
N ALA A 21 26.98 35.96 -35.63
CA ALA A 21 26.91 34.86 -34.67
C ALA A 21 25.54 34.87 -33.99
N GLY A 22 24.83 33.74 -34.08
CA GLY A 22 23.54 33.55 -33.42
C GLY A 22 23.68 33.57 -31.90
N PRO A 23 22.58 33.82 -31.17
CA PRO A 23 22.59 33.79 -29.71
C PRO A 23 23.06 32.40 -29.24
N VAL A 24 24.04 32.42 -28.34
CA VAL A 24 24.44 31.25 -27.55
C VAL A 24 23.17 30.65 -26.97
N HIS A 25 22.83 29.42 -27.36
CA HIS A 25 21.78 28.66 -26.70
C HIS A 25 22.10 28.62 -25.21
N ALA A 26 21.25 29.26 -24.41
CA ALA A 26 21.21 28.99 -22.99
C ALA A 26 21.03 27.48 -22.82
N ALA A 27 21.97 26.83 -22.16
CA ALA A 27 21.81 25.45 -21.74
C ALA A 27 20.50 25.38 -20.95
N GLN A 28 19.55 24.61 -21.47
CA GLN A 28 18.28 24.34 -20.81
C GLN A 28 18.62 23.70 -19.46
N GLU A 29 18.21 24.34 -18.35
CA GLU A 29 18.39 23.77 -17.01
C GLU A 29 17.84 22.34 -17.00
N PRO A 30 18.56 21.36 -16.41
CA PRO A 30 18.04 20.01 -16.33
C PRO A 30 16.72 20.03 -15.55
N ALA A 31 15.68 19.42 -16.12
CA ALA A 31 14.36 19.34 -15.51
C ALA A 31 14.47 18.85 -14.06
N SER A 32 14.02 19.66 -13.10
CA SER A 32 14.10 19.40 -11.67
C SER A 32 13.11 18.30 -11.26
N GLY A 33 13.59 17.15 -10.79
CA GLY A 33 12.77 16.08 -10.22
C GLY A 33 13.27 14.67 -10.54
N PRO A 34 12.62 13.62 -10.01
CA PRO A 34 12.96 12.23 -10.33
C PRO A 34 12.92 11.97 -11.83
N GLY A 35 13.88 11.22 -12.35
CA GLY A 35 13.98 10.92 -13.78
C GLY A 35 14.76 9.66 -14.07
N VAL A 36 14.61 9.17 -15.28
CA VAL A 36 15.43 8.10 -15.86
C VAL A 36 16.18 8.66 -17.05
N ILE A 37 17.45 8.30 -17.16
CA ILE A 37 18.30 8.61 -18.30
C ILE A 37 18.64 7.30 -18.99
N ALA A 38 18.19 7.18 -20.23
CA ALA A 38 18.43 6.03 -21.09
C ALA A 38 19.90 5.95 -21.54
N ALA A 39 20.31 4.80 -22.08
CA ALA A 39 21.69 4.58 -22.53
C ALA A 39 22.13 5.53 -23.66
N ASP A 40 21.17 6.04 -24.44
CA ASP A 40 21.40 7.04 -25.49
C ASP A 40 21.43 8.49 -24.98
N GLY A 41 21.29 8.68 -23.66
CA GLY A 41 21.32 9.98 -22.99
C GLY A 41 19.98 10.69 -22.92
N VAL A 42 18.90 10.15 -23.49
CA VAL A 42 17.58 10.76 -23.41
C VAL A 42 17.04 10.64 -21.99
N ARG A 43 16.61 11.77 -21.42
CA ARG A 43 16.01 11.84 -20.08
C ARG A 43 14.50 11.88 -20.17
N GLN A 44 13.84 11.08 -19.32
CA GLN A 44 12.40 11.12 -19.11
C GLN A 44 12.10 11.30 -17.62
N GLU A 45 11.15 12.17 -17.30
CA GLU A 45 10.70 12.41 -15.92
C GLU A 45 9.91 11.21 -15.39
N ILE A 46 10.19 10.83 -14.15
CA ILE A 46 9.42 9.84 -13.38
C ILE A 46 8.42 10.63 -12.54
N THR A 47 7.13 10.50 -12.88
CA THR A 47 6.06 11.31 -12.30
C THR A 47 5.38 10.66 -11.10
N ALA A 48 5.70 9.40 -10.80
CA ALA A 48 5.22 8.70 -9.62
C ALA A 48 6.23 7.64 -9.14
N ILE A 49 6.26 7.39 -7.83
CA ILE A 49 7.02 6.29 -7.23
C ILE A 49 6.03 5.46 -6.41
N ASP A 50 6.00 4.15 -6.65
CA ASP A 50 5.12 3.19 -5.99
C ASP A 50 3.62 3.59 -5.97
N PRO A 51 3.04 4.10 -7.07
CA PRO A 51 1.66 4.53 -7.05
C PRO A 51 0.70 3.32 -7.00
N PRO A 52 -0.37 3.36 -6.18
CA PRO A 52 -1.34 2.27 -6.09
C PRO A 52 -2.14 2.08 -7.38
N SER A 53 -2.20 3.10 -8.24
CA SER A 53 -2.68 3.00 -9.62
C SER A 53 -1.99 4.05 -10.51
N ARG A 54 -1.90 3.78 -11.82
CA ARG A 54 -1.29 4.71 -12.79
C ARG A 54 -2.37 5.44 -13.60
N ALA A 55 -2.47 6.76 -13.40
CA ALA A 55 -3.29 7.64 -14.24
C ALA A 55 -2.72 7.71 -15.68
N ALA A 56 -3.47 8.26 -16.63
CA ALA A 56 -3.03 8.37 -18.03
C ALA A 56 -1.79 9.27 -18.17
N GLY A 57 -0.78 8.83 -18.93
CA GLY A 57 0.45 9.58 -19.19
C GLY A 57 1.47 9.61 -18.06
N VAL A 58 1.41 8.64 -17.15
CA VAL A 58 2.32 8.51 -16.01
C VAL A 58 3.48 7.59 -16.38
N LEU A 59 4.71 8.01 -16.07
CA LEU A 59 5.86 7.11 -15.93
C LEU A 59 6.11 6.91 -14.44
N ALA A 60 5.80 5.72 -13.94
CA ALA A 60 5.99 5.33 -12.55
C ALA A 60 7.28 4.52 -12.38
N LEU A 61 7.95 4.68 -11.23
CA LEU A 61 8.96 3.74 -10.75
C LEU A 61 8.35 2.89 -9.64
N TYR A 62 8.34 1.58 -9.83
CA TYR A 62 7.96 0.62 -8.81
C TYR A 62 9.21 0.01 -8.18
N THR A 63 9.29 0.06 -6.85
CA THR A 63 10.42 -0.39 -6.03
C THR A 63 10.05 -1.65 -5.24
N PRO A 64 11.03 -2.39 -4.70
CA PRO A 64 10.76 -3.60 -3.91
C PRO A 64 9.93 -3.34 -2.64
N ALA A 65 9.75 -2.07 -2.25
CA ALA A 65 8.94 -1.67 -1.12
C ALA A 65 7.42 -1.63 -1.43
N PHE A 66 7.03 -1.68 -2.72
CA PHE A 66 5.64 -1.62 -3.13
C PHE A 66 4.92 -2.95 -2.89
N GLN A 67 5.09 -3.89 -3.81
CA GLN A 67 4.47 -5.22 -3.83
C GLN A 67 5.38 -6.18 -4.62
N PRO A 68 5.09 -7.49 -4.68
CA PRO A 68 5.89 -8.41 -5.49
C PRO A 68 5.87 -8.10 -7.00
N THR A 69 4.80 -7.47 -7.49
CA THR A 69 4.62 -7.06 -8.90
C THR A 69 4.10 -5.62 -8.97
N THR A 70 4.07 -5.02 -10.16
CA THR A 70 3.54 -3.67 -10.35
C THR A 70 2.01 -3.57 -10.30
N GLY A 71 1.28 -4.69 -10.50
CA GLY A 71 -0.19 -4.72 -10.50
C GLY A 71 -0.82 -3.98 -11.69
N THR A 72 -0.05 -3.68 -12.74
CA THR A 72 -0.52 -2.82 -13.83
C THR A 72 -1.15 -3.60 -14.99
N ASN A 73 -2.12 -3.01 -15.68
CA ASN A 73 -2.78 -3.67 -16.82
C ASN A 73 -1.89 -3.79 -18.08
N ALA A 74 -2.34 -4.58 -19.06
CA ALA A 74 -1.59 -4.87 -20.29
C ALA A 74 -1.57 -3.74 -21.35
N PHE A 75 -2.09 -2.54 -21.06
CA PHE A 75 -2.16 -1.45 -22.04
C PHE A 75 -0.93 -0.51 -22.02
N GLY A 76 -0.02 -0.72 -21.08
CA GLY A 76 1.14 0.15 -20.84
C GLY A 76 2.44 -0.31 -21.50
N ALA A 77 3.54 0.03 -20.87
CA ALA A 77 4.86 -0.51 -21.13
C ALA A 77 5.65 -0.62 -19.83
N GLU A 78 6.49 -1.63 -19.68
CA GLU A 78 7.33 -1.83 -18.49
C GLU A 78 8.75 -2.20 -18.86
N ALA A 79 9.72 -1.69 -18.10
CA ALA A 79 11.12 -2.11 -18.14
C ALA A 79 11.55 -2.60 -16.75
N VAL A 80 12.01 -3.85 -16.69
CA VAL A 80 12.47 -4.51 -15.46
C VAL A 80 13.95 -4.22 -15.30
N LEU A 81 14.33 -3.71 -14.13
CA LEU A 81 15.64 -3.17 -13.84
C LEU A 81 16.31 -3.93 -12.71
N ARG A 82 17.62 -4.16 -12.83
CA ARG A 82 18.47 -4.67 -11.74
C ARG A 82 19.53 -3.65 -11.39
N ARG A 83 19.73 -3.39 -10.10
CA ARG A 83 20.76 -2.46 -9.63
C ARG A 83 22.15 -3.00 -10.00
N THR A 84 23.03 -2.14 -10.50
CA THR A 84 24.43 -2.48 -10.74
C THR A 84 25.31 -2.07 -9.55
N ALA A 85 26.60 -2.43 -9.58
CA ALA A 85 27.56 -1.96 -8.58
C ALA A 85 27.80 -0.43 -8.66
N GLU A 86 27.49 0.18 -9.80
CA GLU A 86 27.58 1.62 -9.98
C GLU A 86 26.31 2.31 -9.45
N ARG A 87 26.52 3.40 -8.72
CA ARG A 87 25.46 4.13 -8.01
C ARG A 87 24.40 4.65 -8.99
N ASP A 88 23.14 4.40 -8.67
CA ASP A 88 21.94 4.71 -9.46
C ASP A 88 21.88 4.16 -10.89
N VAL A 89 22.86 3.34 -11.28
CA VAL A 89 22.88 2.69 -12.58
C VAL A 89 22.25 1.33 -12.46
N TYR A 90 21.32 1.06 -13.38
CA TYR A 90 20.57 -0.18 -13.47
C TYR A 90 20.78 -0.82 -14.82
N GLU A 91 20.85 -2.13 -14.84
CA GLU A 91 20.78 -2.94 -16.05
C GLU A 91 19.32 -3.25 -16.37
N VAL A 92 18.92 -3.04 -17.61
CA VAL A 92 17.58 -3.41 -18.10
C VAL A 92 17.56 -4.92 -18.36
N LEU A 93 16.91 -5.66 -17.48
CA LEU A 93 16.74 -7.12 -17.61
C LEU A 93 15.74 -7.46 -18.72
N ASP A 94 14.69 -6.66 -18.84
CA ASP A 94 13.66 -6.82 -19.85
C ASP A 94 12.94 -5.50 -20.11
N VAL A 95 12.35 -5.36 -21.30
CA VAL A 95 11.49 -4.22 -21.64
C VAL A 95 10.40 -4.68 -22.60
N CYS A 96 9.16 -4.35 -22.27
CA CYS A 96 7.98 -4.83 -22.97
C CYS A 96 6.96 -3.70 -23.10
N THR A 97 6.47 -3.42 -24.32
CA THR A 97 5.49 -2.35 -24.57
C THR A 97 4.25 -2.87 -25.30
N ALA A 98 3.07 -2.38 -24.95
CA ALA A 98 1.84 -2.69 -25.68
C ALA A 98 1.86 -2.14 -27.12
N LEU A 99 2.71 -1.13 -27.39
CA LEU A 99 2.92 -0.54 -28.72
C LEU A 99 3.62 -1.49 -29.70
N THR A 100 4.25 -2.55 -29.19
CA THR A 100 5.01 -3.53 -29.98
C THR A 100 4.35 -4.92 -29.98
N SER A 101 3.07 -5.01 -29.59
CA SER A 101 2.28 -6.26 -29.68
C SER A 101 2.20 -6.75 -31.15
N PRO A 102 2.37 -8.05 -31.45
CA PRO A 102 2.39 -9.20 -30.53
C PRO A 102 3.78 -9.58 -29.98
N ALA A 103 4.84 -8.82 -30.27
CA ALA A 103 6.21 -9.15 -29.82
C ALA A 103 6.41 -8.96 -28.30
N CYS A 104 5.45 -8.33 -27.63
CA CYS A 104 5.46 -8.12 -26.18
C CYS A 104 4.31 -8.90 -25.52
N PRO A 105 4.60 -10.06 -24.89
CA PRO A 105 3.58 -10.87 -24.22
C PRO A 105 3.17 -10.31 -22.85
N ASN A 106 4.01 -9.50 -22.19
CA ASN A 106 3.75 -8.98 -20.85
C ASN A 106 4.06 -7.47 -20.66
N PRO A 107 3.27 -6.57 -21.28
CA PRO A 107 3.48 -5.11 -21.20
C PRO A 107 3.10 -4.47 -19.85
N GLY A 108 2.67 -5.26 -18.86
CA GLY A 108 2.26 -4.82 -17.52
C GLY A 108 2.42 -5.93 -16.48
N ASP A 109 2.20 -5.60 -15.21
CA ASP A 109 2.26 -6.50 -14.05
C ASP A 109 3.54 -7.33 -13.92
N ASN A 110 4.70 -6.75 -14.26
CA ASN A 110 5.98 -7.45 -14.10
C ASN A 110 6.39 -7.56 -12.63
N ALA A 111 7.08 -8.65 -12.30
CA ALA A 111 7.68 -8.85 -10.99
C ALA A 111 8.76 -7.79 -10.72
N ILE A 112 8.74 -7.23 -9.51
CA ILE A 112 9.73 -6.24 -9.08
C ILE A 112 10.91 -7.00 -8.47
N PRO A 113 12.12 -6.92 -9.06
CA PRO A 113 13.28 -7.63 -8.53
C PRO A 113 13.66 -7.09 -7.14
N ALA A 114 13.98 -7.96 -6.19
CA ALA A 114 14.34 -7.55 -4.82
C ALA A 114 15.56 -6.60 -4.78
N ASP A 115 16.45 -6.71 -5.76
CA ASP A 115 17.64 -5.87 -5.96
C ASP A 115 17.47 -4.86 -7.11
N GLY A 116 16.23 -4.51 -7.46
CA GLY A 116 15.91 -3.80 -8.68
C GLY A 116 14.77 -2.80 -8.56
N ALA A 117 14.11 -2.56 -9.69
CA ALA A 117 12.90 -1.74 -9.83
C ALA A 117 12.20 -2.06 -11.15
N VAL A 118 10.99 -1.53 -11.36
CA VAL A 118 10.30 -1.56 -12.66
C VAL A 118 9.91 -0.14 -13.05
N LEU A 119 10.31 0.31 -14.24
CA LEU A 119 9.75 1.53 -14.85
C LEU A 119 8.47 1.14 -15.58
N SER A 120 7.35 1.81 -15.28
CA SER A 120 6.04 1.48 -15.85
C SER A 120 5.37 2.72 -16.44
N ALA A 121 5.15 2.70 -17.74
CA ALA A 121 4.51 3.76 -18.51
C ALA A 121 3.04 3.43 -18.81
N SER A 122 2.11 4.29 -18.39
CA SER A 122 0.70 4.17 -18.73
C SER A 122 0.38 4.78 -20.09
N PRO A 123 -0.67 4.29 -20.79
CA PRO A 123 -1.17 4.96 -21.99
C PRO A 123 -1.74 6.34 -21.68
N GLY A 124 -1.75 7.22 -22.69
CA GLY A 124 -2.27 8.58 -22.59
C GLY A 124 -1.19 9.62 -22.29
N GLY A 125 -1.55 10.90 -22.27
CA GLY A 125 -0.60 12.02 -22.24
C GLY A 125 -0.17 12.49 -23.64
N SER A 126 0.48 13.65 -23.69
CA SER A 126 1.05 14.23 -24.91
C SER A 126 2.40 14.86 -24.60
N PRO A 127 3.52 14.27 -25.05
CA PRO A 127 3.62 13.02 -25.81
C PRO A 127 3.24 11.78 -24.97
N ASP A 128 2.89 10.69 -25.65
CA ASP A 128 2.63 9.39 -25.00
C ASP A 128 3.93 8.84 -24.41
N VAL A 129 3.97 8.68 -23.09
CA VAL A 129 5.20 8.33 -22.37
C VAL A 129 5.66 6.88 -22.61
N ARG A 130 4.80 6.01 -23.15
CA ARG A 130 5.21 4.65 -23.57
C ARG A 130 6.24 4.68 -24.70
N LEU A 131 6.24 5.75 -25.50
CA LEU A 131 7.21 5.95 -26.57
C LEU A 131 8.63 6.02 -26.02
N PHE A 132 8.82 6.56 -24.81
CA PHE A 132 10.14 6.60 -24.18
C PHE A 132 10.74 5.20 -24.00
N LEU A 133 9.99 4.29 -23.36
CA LEU A 133 10.45 2.91 -23.16
C LEU A 133 10.60 2.16 -24.49
N ARG A 134 9.73 2.42 -25.46
CA ARG A 134 9.80 1.81 -26.79
C ARG A 134 11.04 2.27 -27.56
N ASP A 135 11.35 3.55 -27.54
CA ASP A 135 12.33 4.15 -28.45
C ASP A 135 13.74 4.18 -27.87
N HIS A 136 13.87 4.37 -26.55
CA HIS A 136 15.14 4.66 -25.89
C HIS A 136 15.65 3.57 -24.95
N VAL A 137 14.85 2.54 -24.64
CA VAL A 137 15.23 1.49 -23.68
C VAL A 137 15.28 0.12 -24.37
N ARG A 138 16.38 -0.61 -24.19
CA ARG A 138 16.59 -1.98 -24.70
C ARG A 138 17.08 -2.89 -23.58
N LYS A 139 16.79 -4.19 -23.71
CA LYS A 139 17.36 -5.22 -22.83
C LYS A 139 18.89 -5.20 -22.92
N GLY A 140 19.54 -5.21 -21.76
CA GLY A 140 20.99 -5.09 -21.60
C GLY A 140 21.50 -3.65 -21.50
N ASP A 141 20.65 -2.64 -21.73
CA ASP A 141 21.04 -1.25 -21.55
C ASP A 141 21.39 -0.96 -20.10
N ARG A 142 22.30 0.00 -19.91
CA ARG A 142 22.58 0.62 -18.63
C ARG A 142 21.87 1.96 -18.58
N ILE A 143 20.88 2.08 -17.70
CA ILE A 143 20.10 3.30 -17.50
C ILE A 143 20.40 3.88 -16.11
N ARG A 144 20.26 5.19 -15.95
CA ARG A 144 20.52 5.86 -14.67
C ARG A 144 19.24 6.46 -14.12
N LEU A 145 18.92 6.15 -12.88
CA LEU A 145 17.88 6.87 -12.13
C LEU A 145 18.51 8.13 -11.53
N ASP A 146 17.82 9.25 -11.67
CA ASP A 146 18.32 10.57 -11.33
C ASP A 146 17.29 11.32 -10.49
N GLY A 147 17.76 12.21 -9.60
CA GLY A 147 16.84 13.01 -8.77
C GLY A 147 15.92 12.21 -7.85
N MET A 148 16.26 10.97 -7.49
CA MET A 148 15.39 10.09 -6.69
C MET A 148 15.32 10.47 -5.20
N LEU A 149 16.35 11.13 -4.68
CA LEU A 149 16.43 11.54 -3.27
C LEU A 149 15.70 12.87 -3.02
N PHE A 150 15.67 13.76 -4.01
CA PHE A 150 15.12 15.09 -3.85
C PHE A 150 13.95 15.30 -4.78
N ARG A 151 12.84 15.74 -4.21
CA ARG A 151 11.66 16.12 -4.97
C ARG A 151 11.11 17.41 -4.42
N SER A 152 10.60 18.23 -5.32
CA SER A 152 9.87 19.44 -4.96
C SER A 152 8.59 19.46 -5.78
N VAL A 153 7.46 19.60 -5.10
CA VAL A 153 6.15 19.67 -5.74
C VAL A 153 5.41 20.87 -5.21
N SER A 154 4.60 21.49 -6.07
CA SER A 154 3.79 22.63 -5.68
C SER A 154 2.31 22.39 -5.94
N ALA A 155 1.48 23.03 -5.12
CA ALA A 155 0.04 23.11 -5.29
C ALA A 155 -0.44 24.52 -4.93
N THR A 156 -1.52 24.95 -5.58
CA THR A 156 -2.19 26.21 -5.24
C THR A 156 -3.20 25.96 -4.12
N LEU A 157 -3.24 26.85 -3.14
CA LEU A 157 -4.28 26.88 -2.12
C LEU A 157 -5.56 27.47 -2.69
N ASP A 158 -6.69 26.90 -2.28
CA ASP A 158 -8.01 27.48 -2.54
C ASP A 158 -8.27 28.68 -1.63
N ALA A 159 -7.84 28.61 -0.37
CA ALA A 159 -7.89 29.73 0.57
C ALA A 159 -6.89 29.57 1.74
N MET A 160 -6.60 30.70 2.39
CA MET A 160 -5.87 30.78 3.66
C MET A 160 -6.81 31.33 4.73
N ASN A 161 -6.86 30.69 5.91
CA ASN A 161 -7.81 31.00 6.98
C ASN A 161 -9.25 31.15 6.45
N PRO A 162 -9.81 30.05 5.91
CA PRO A 162 -11.07 30.09 5.18
C PRO A 162 -12.22 30.60 6.07
N THR A 163 -13.09 31.39 5.46
CA THR A 163 -14.38 31.83 6.04
C THR A 163 -15.47 31.62 5.00
N ALA A 164 -16.74 31.68 5.39
CA ALA A 164 -17.84 31.55 4.43
C ALA A 164 -17.74 32.55 3.25
N ALA A 165 -17.26 33.77 3.51
CA ALA A 165 -17.05 34.78 2.47
C ALA A 165 -15.74 34.58 1.70
N GLY A 166 -14.65 34.18 2.39
CA GLY A 166 -13.31 34.03 1.82
C GLY A 166 -13.09 32.71 1.08
N ASN A 167 -13.93 31.70 1.31
CA ASN A 167 -13.93 30.43 0.60
C ASN A 167 -15.37 29.93 0.36
N PRO A 168 -16.09 30.51 -0.63
CA PRO A 168 -17.45 30.08 -0.95
C PRO A 168 -17.55 28.58 -1.32
N GLY A 169 -16.49 28.00 -1.87
CA GLY A 169 -16.42 26.56 -2.17
C GLY A 169 -16.43 25.66 -0.92
N GLY A 170 -16.18 26.22 0.26
CA GLY A 170 -16.28 25.55 1.55
C GLY A 170 -17.63 25.72 2.25
N VAL A 171 -18.63 26.29 1.57
CA VAL A 171 -19.97 26.52 2.11
C VAL A 171 -20.95 25.56 1.46
N ASP A 172 -21.79 24.92 2.27
CA ASP A 172 -22.88 24.09 1.80
C ASP A 172 -23.93 24.97 1.10
N PRO A 173 -24.18 24.79 -0.22
CA PRO A 173 -25.12 25.61 -0.95
C PRO A 173 -26.58 25.43 -0.49
N ALA A 174 -26.92 24.32 0.17
CA ALA A 174 -28.27 24.06 0.66
C ALA A 174 -28.58 24.82 1.96
N THR A 175 -27.58 24.98 2.83
CA THR A 175 -27.77 25.57 4.17
C THR A 175 -27.14 26.95 4.31
N GLY A 176 -26.20 27.31 3.43
CA GLY A 176 -25.40 28.54 3.52
C GLY A 176 -24.37 28.52 4.65
N ALA A 177 -24.21 27.38 5.35
CA ALA A 177 -23.24 27.20 6.42
C ALA A 177 -21.93 26.60 5.89
N CYS A 178 -20.80 26.91 6.53
CA CYS A 178 -19.55 26.24 6.21
C CYS A 178 -19.63 24.73 6.49
N PHE A 179 -19.02 23.93 5.61
CA PHE A 179 -18.57 22.59 5.98
C PHE A 179 -17.54 22.67 7.12
N PRO A 180 -17.23 21.56 7.83
CA PRO A 180 -16.18 21.58 8.86
C PRO A 180 -14.87 22.21 8.36
N GLY A 181 -14.38 23.20 9.09
CA GLY A 181 -13.21 24.02 8.75
C GLY A 181 -13.42 25.00 7.59
N CYS A 182 -14.65 25.18 7.10
CA CYS A 182 -14.94 25.85 5.82
C CYS A 182 -14.12 25.23 4.67
N ARG A 183 -13.96 23.90 4.67
CA ARG A 183 -13.26 23.13 3.63
C ARG A 183 -14.23 22.35 2.75
N GLY A 184 -14.28 22.68 1.47
CA GLY A 184 -15.04 21.95 0.47
C GLY A 184 -14.33 20.70 -0.03
N ALA A 185 -15.03 19.91 -0.85
CA ALA A 185 -14.43 18.78 -1.55
C ALA A 185 -13.35 19.24 -2.55
N GLU A 186 -12.31 18.43 -2.74
CA GLU A 186 -11.20 18.70 -3.68
C GLU A 186 -10.41 19.99 -3.43
N GLN A 187 -10.48 20.55 -2.22
CA GLN A 187 -9.76 21.78 -1.84
C GLN A 187 -8.49 21.51 -1.03
N LEU A 188 -7.52 22.40 -1.18
CA LEU A 188 -6.31 22.51 -0.38
C LEU A 188 -6.29 23.87 0.34
N LEU A 189 -6.28 23.86 1.67
CA LEU A 189 -6.34 25.07 2.50
C LEU A 189 -5.12 25.15 3.43
N ALA A 190 -4.80 26.38 3.85
CA ALA A 190 -3.87 26.62 4.95
C ALA A 190 -4.56 27.34 6.11
N TYR A 191 -4.31 26.86 7.33
CA TYR A 191 -4.74 27.47 8.57
C TYR A 191 -3.53 27.97 9.33
N ILE A 192 -3.44 29.28 9.49
CA ILE A 192 -2.33 30.01 10.08
C ILE A 192 -2.85 30.71 11.33
N SER A 193 -2.09 30.61 12.42
CA SER A 193 -2.44 31.27 13.68
C SER A 193 -2.68 32.76 13.44
N SER A 194 -3.88 33.24 13.78
CA SER A 194 -4.26 34.66 13.65
C SER A 194 -5.38 34.98 14.65
N PRO A 195 -5.63 36.25 15.00
CA PRO A 195 -6.66 36.61 15.96
C PRO A 195 -8.09 36.15 15.59
N THR A 196 -8.34 35.92 14.30
CA THR A 196 -9.64 35.48 13.77
C THR A 196 -9.72 33.98 13.48
N GLN A 197 -8.58 33.28 13.53
CA GLN A 197 -8.51 31.83 13.35
C GLN A 197 -8.49 31.17 14.74
N GLY A 198 -9.33 30.15 14.94
CA GLY A 198 -9.32 29.39 16.19
C GLY A 198 -8.00 28.63 16.41
N GLU A 199 -7.85 28.01 17.58
CA GLU A 199 -6.63 27.22 17.89
C GLU A 199 -6.51 25.92 17.08
N ARG A 200 -7.59 25.51 16.40
CA ARG A 200 -7.65 24.32 15.55
C ARG A 200 -8.20 24.63 14.17
N THR A 201 -7.99 23.71 13.22
CA THR A 201 -8.51 23.86 11.85
C THR A 201 -10.03 23.74 11.77
N GLY A 202 -10.68 23.08 12.74
CA GLY A 202 -12.13 22.87 12.77
C GLY A 202 -12.64 21.87 11.72
N THR A 203 -11.74 21.15 11.04
CA THR A 203 -12.09 20.20 9.98
C THR A 203 -12.59 18.87 10.55
N ASN A 204 -13.24 18.05 9.75
CA ASN A 204 -13.60 16.68 10.13
C ASN A 204 -12.49 15.68 9.69
N ALA A 205 -12.68 14.40 10.03
CA ALA A 205 -11.74 13.34 9.68
C ALA A 205 -11.66 13.02 8.16
N ASN A 206 -12.57 13.55 7.34
CA ASN A 206 -12.59 13.31 5.90
C ASN A 206 -11.61 14.25 5.20
N GLY A 207 -10.34 13.84 5.10
CA GLY A 207 -9.26 14.61 4.48
C GLY A 207 -7.89 14.20 5.02
N PHE A 208 -6.88 15.03 4.76
CA PHE A 208 -5.54 14.85 5.28
C PHE A 208 -4.93 16.18 5.70
N GLU A 209 -4.39 16.24 6.91
CA GLU A 209 -3.74 17.43 7.45
C GLU A 209 -2.25 17.23 7.71
N VAL A 210 -1.49 18.32 7.64
CA VAL A 210 -0.05 18.37 7.89
C VAL A 210 0.27 19.62 8.69
N THR A 211 0.92 19.44 9.84
CA THR A 211 1.37 20.53 10.71
C THR A 211 2.79 20.93 10.32
N VAL A 212 2.99 22.24 10.12
CA VAL A 212 4.26 22.83 9.71
C VAL A 212 4.75 23.81 10.78
N VAL A 213 5.97 23.61 11.26
CA VAL A 213 6.67 24.48 12.23
C VAL A 213 8.08 24.75 11.69
N ASP A 214 8.49 26.02 11.71
CA ASP A 214 9.79 26.47 11.17
C ASP A 214 10.02 26.00 9.72
N GLY A 215 8.97 26.10 8.91
CA GLY A 215 9.01 25.70 7.50
C GLY A 215 9.19 24.20 7.27
N ARG A 216 8.97 23.34 8.27
CA ARG A 216 9.06 21.88 8.12
C ARG A 216 7.85 21.13 8.67
N VAL A 217 7.52 20.02 8.05
CA VAL A 217 6.47 19.11 8.52
C VAL A 217 6.89 18.44 9.83
N THR A 218 6.07 18.61 10.88
CA THR A 218 6.31 18.02 12.21
C THR A 218 5.25 17.00 12.62
N ALA A 219 4.05 17.06 12.05
CA ALA A 219 3.00 16.08 12.24
C ALA A 219 2.14 15.96 10.97
N ARG A 220 1.49 14.80 10.78
CA ARG A 220 0.66 14.52 9.61
C ARG A 220 -0.46 13.52 9.92
N GLY A 221 -1.57 13.61 9.19
CA GLY A 221 -2.73 12.73 9.30
C GLY A 221 -3.88 13.32 10.14
N GLY A 222 -5.06 12.72 10.00
CA GLY A 222 -6.27 13.11 10.73
C GLY A 222 -6.93 14.39 10.20
N GLY A 223 -7.75 14.99 11.07
CA GLY A 223 -8.42 16.28 10.89
C GLY A 223 -8.54 17.00 12.23
N ASP A 224 -8.95 18.27 12.18
CA ASP A 224 -9.01 19.18 13.33
C ASP A 224 -7.67 19.37 14.06
N SER A 225 -6.56 19.55 13.34
CA SER A 225 -5.24 19.70 13.98
C SER A 225 -5.14 21.00 14.78
N LEU A 226 -4.35 20.97 15.87
CA LEU A 226 -3.92 22.18 16.56
C LEU A 226 -3.01 23.00 15.65
N ILE A 227 -3.29 24.29 15.53
CA ILE A 227 -2.50 25.22 14.73
C ILE A 227 -1.33 25.71 15.61
N PRO A 228 -0.08 25.38 15.26
CA PRO A 228 1.06 25.69 16.12
C PRO A 228 1.35 27.20 16.13
N PRO A 229 1.77 27.76 17.28
CA PRO A 229 2.28 29.13 17.34
C PRO A 229 3.47 29.32 16.40
N GLY A 230 3.45 30.34 15.54
CA GLY A 230 4.53 30.59 14.58
C GLY A 230 4.60 29.60 13.40
N GLY A 231 3.61 28.70 13.27
CA GLY A 231 3.49 27.77 12.17
C GLY A 231 2.08 27.75 11.56
N PHE A 232 1.77 26.69 10.82
CA PHE A 232 0.49 26.54 10.15
C PHE A 232 0.14 25.07 9.91
N VAL A 233 -1.13 24.81 9.59
CA VAL A 233 -1.62 23.51 9.16
C VAL A 233 -2.06 23.60 7.71
N LEU A 234 -1.55 22.71 6.87
CA LEU A 234 -2.09 22.45 5.53
C LEU A 234 -3.13 21.35 5.62
N SER A 235 -4.22 21.48 4.87
CA SER A 235 -5.37 20.61 4.98
C SER A 235 -6.01 20.40 3.61
N GLY A 236 -6.02 19.16 3.14
CA GLY A 236 -6.56 18.78 1.84
C GLY A 236 -7.74 17.83 1.96
N HIS A 237 -8.72 17.96 1.07
CA HIS A 237 -9.81 16.99 0.87
C HIS A 237 -9.68 16.31 -0.50
N GLY A 238 -10.08 15.05 -0.60
CA GLY A 238 -10.08 14.32 -1.87
C GLY A 238 -8.69 14.24 -2.50
N SER A 239 -8.56 14.54 -3.80
CA SER A 239 -7.26 14.49 -4.50
C SER A 239 -6.21 15.41 -3.89
N LYS A 240 -6.61 16.50 -3.22
CA LYS A 240 -5.69 17.40 -2.51
C LYS A 240 -5.18 16.81 -1.20
N GLY A 241 -6.02 16.05 -0.50
CA GLY A 241 -5.63 15.29 0.68
C GLY A 241 -4.65 14.17 0.32
N GLU A 242 -4.93 13.45 -0.78
CA GLU A 242 -4.02 12.46 -1.34
C GLU A 242 -2.68 13.08 -1.74
N TRP A 243 -2.70 14.24 -2.41
CA TRP A 243 -1.50 14.98 -2.77
C TRP A 243 -0.66 15.36 -1.54
N LEU A 244 -1.29 15.88 -0.47
CA LEU A 244 -0.58 16.18 0.78
C LEU A 244 0.02 14.92 1.39
N SER A 245 -0.75 13.84 1.48
CA SER A 245 -0.28 12.58 2.06
C SER A 245 0.89 11.98 1.27
N ALA A 246 0.88 12.06 -0.06
CA ALA A 246 1.95 11.54 -0.89
C ALA A 246 3.24 12.36 -0.78
N ASN A 247 3.13 13.68 -0.60
CA ASN A 247 4.25 14.60 -0.79
C ASN A 247 4.84 15.17 0.51
N ALA A 248 4.00 15.52 1.49
CA ALA A 248 4.39 16.17 2.74
C ALA A 248 4.72 15.15 3.83
N VAL A 249 5.82 14.42 3.62
CA VAL A 249 6.39 13.49 4.61
C VAL A 249 6.95 14.22 5.82
N LEU A 250 7.09 13.52 6.96
CA LEU A 250 7.71 14.11 8.16
C LEU A 250 9.11 14.64 7.83
N GLY A 251 9.41 15.85 8.31
CA GLY A 251 10.66 16.54 8.04
C GLY A 251 10.74 17.26 6.69
N ALA A 252 9.80 17.04 5.75
CA ALA A 252 9.76 17.76 4.48
C ALA A 252 9.73 19.27 4.72
N SER A 253 10.47 20.03 3.92
CA SER A 253 10.38 21.49 3.94
C SER A 253 9.12 21.94 3.21
N VAL A 254 8.48 22.99 3.73
CA VAL A 254 7.26 23.55 3.21
C VAL A 254 7.41 25.05 3.16
N THR A 255 7.26 25.61 1.96
CA THR A 255 7.17 27.05 1.76
C THR A 255 5.76 27.41 1.29
N LEU A 256 5.27 28.55 1.77
CA LEU A 256 4.00 29.11 1.38
C LEU A 256 4.25 30.52 0.86
N ASP A 257 4.08 30.74 -0.44
CA ASP A 257 4.29 32.02 -1.10
C ASP A 257 3.11 32.37 -2.00
N ALA A 258 2.51 33.54 -1.80
CA ALA A 258 1.38 34.05 -2.60
C ALA A 258 0.25 33.03 -2.88
N GLY A 259 -0.11 32.20 -1.89
CA GLY A 259 -1.15 31.17 -2.03
C GLY A 259 -0.69 29.90 -2.77
N ARG A 260 0.61 29.76 -3.06
CA ARG A 260 1.23 28.53 -3.55
C ARG A 260 2.00 27.86 -2.42
N VAL A 261 1.69 26.58 -2.19
CA VAL A 261 2.48 25.70 -1.33
C VAL A 261 3.51 25.00 -2.18
N THR A 262 4.75 24.95 -1.71
CA THR A 262 5.79 24.07 -2.24
C THR A 262 6.28 23.16 -1.12
N VAL A 263 6.25 21.85 -1.38
CA VAL A 263 6.72 20.82 -0.47
C VAL A 263 7.96 20.17 -1.06
N SER A 264 9.05 20.14 -0.30
CA SER A 264 10.32 19.57 -0.76
C SER A 264 10.83 18.49 0.19
N VAL A 265 11.21 17.35 -0.39
CA VAL A 265 12.06 16.36 0.26
C VAL A 265 13.49 16.73 -0.08
N ASP A 266 14.23 17.18 0.93
CA ASP A 266 15.60 17.66 0.83
C ASP A 266 16.52 16.86 1.77
N ALA A 267 17.82 17.17 1.79
CA ALA A 267 18.76 16.52 2.70
C ALA A 267 18.36 16.66 4.18
N GLY A 268 17.81 17.80 4.56
CA GLY A 268 17.30 18.07 5.90
C GLY A 268 16.10 17.18 6.28
N THR A 269 15.30 16.75 5.30
CA THR A 269 14.21 15.78 5.53
C THR A 269 14.75 14.44 6.03
N TYR A 270 15.81 13.93 5.40
CA TYR A 270 16.45 12.68 5.82
C TYR A 270 17.15 12.84 7.17
N ALA A 271 17.82 13.98 7.41
CA ALA A 271 18.47 14.27 8.68
C ALA A 271 17.47 14.28 9.84
N ARG A 272 16.35 14.99 9.71
CA ARG A 272 15.24 14.99 10.67
C ARG A 272 14.67 13.59 10.91
N GLY A 273 14.49 12.80 9.86
CA GLY A 273 14.04 11.42 9.98
C GLY A 273 15.00 10.55 10.80
N ALA A 274 16.30 10.71 10.56
CA ALA A 274 17.33 10.04 11.34
C ALA A 274 17.35 10.52 12.80
N GLU A 275 17.23 11.82 13.07
CA GLU A 275 17.12 12.38 14.42
C GLU A 275 15.96 11.74 15.20
N GLN A 276 14.78 11.64 14.59
CA GLN A 276 13.61 11.02 15.22
C GLN A 276 13.82 9.54 15.49
N GLN A 277 14.43 8.80 14.56
CA GLN A 277 14.73 7.38 14.75
C GLN A 277 15.79 7.15 15.83
N ILE A 278 16.79 8.03 15.92
CA ILE A 278 17.80 8.02 16.98
C ILE A 278 17.10 8.26 18.33
N ALA A 279 16.29 9.30 18.43
CA ALA A 279 15.55 9.61 19.66
C ALA A 279 14.63 8.45 20.09
N ALA A 280 13.94 7.80 19.14
CA ALA A 280 13.10 6.63 19.43
C ALA A 280 13.93 5.43 19.92
N ALA A 281 15.12 5.20 19.36
CA ALA A 281 16.04 4.16 19.80
C ALA A 281 16.64 4.47 21.19
N GLU A 282 17.01 5.73 21.46
CA GLU A 282 17.49 6.17 22.78
C GLU A 282 16.40 6.00 23.85
N ALA A 283 15.17 6.45 23.56
CA ALA A 283 14.04 6.27 24.46
C ALA A 283 13.75 4.78 24.72
N GLY A 284 13.76 3.95 23.67
CA GLY A 284 13.58 2.51 23.79
C GLY A 284 14.67 1.83 24.62
N LEU A 285 15.92 2.26 24.50
CA LEU A 285 17.03 1.73 25.29
C LEU A 285 16.90 2.14 26.76
N ALA A 286 16.59 3.40 27.04
CA ALA A 286 16.38 3.90 28.40
C ALA A 286 15.18 3.20 29.08
N GLU A 287 14.09 2.96 28.34
CA GLU A 287 12.94 2.20 28.83
C GLU A 287 13.31 0.74 29.16
N ALA A 288 14.07 0.09 28.26
CA ALA A 288 14.52 -1.28 28.47
C ALA A 288 15.45 -1.42 29.68
N GLU A 289 16.41 -0.51 29.84
CA GLU A 289 17.31 -0.46 30.99
C GLU A 289 16.55 -0.16 32.29
N GLY A 290 15.67 0.84 32.29
CA GLY A 290 14.85 1.21 33.43
C GLY A 290 13.89 0.10 33.87
N SER A 291 13.43 -0.71 32.92
CA SER A 291 12.55 -1.87 33.15
C SER A 291 13.31 -3.19 33.35
N CYS A 292 14.66 -3.16 33.33
CA CYS A 292 15.52 -4.34 33.45
C CYS A 292 15.20 -5.45 32.42
N LEU A 293 14.83 -5.07 31.19
CA LEU A 293 14.55 -6.03 30.12
C LEU A 293 15.86 -6.69 29.64
N PRO A 294 15.86 -8.01 29.34
CA PRO A 294 17.04 -8.70 28.82
C PRO A 294 17.23 -8.38 27.34
N VAL A 295 17.86 -7.23 27.07
CA VAL A 295 18.15 -6.70 25.72
C VAL A 295 19.65 -6.64 25.45
N ASP A 296 20.04 -6.59 24.17
CA ASP A 296 21.43 -6.39 23.77
C ASP A 296 21.77 -4.88 23.76
N ALA A 297 21.86 -4.31 24.97
CA ALA A 297 22.12 -2.89 25.19
C ALA A 297 23.45 -2.44 24.57
N GLU A 298 24.46 -3.31 24.54
CA GLU A 298 25.76 -3.01 23.93
C GLU A 298 25.61 -2.86 22.40
N ALA A 299 24.91 -3.77 21.72
CA ALA A 299 24.63 -3.62 20.30
C ALA A 299 23.75 -2.41 19.99
N ALA A 300 22.74 -2.13 20.83
CA ALA A 300 21.93 -0.92 20.71
C ALA A 300 22.82 0.34 20.78
N GLY A 301 23.70 0.41 21.77
CA GLY A 301 24.65 1.51 21.96
C GLY A 301 25.62 1.68 20.79
N ARG A 302 26.18 0.58 20.24
CA ARG A 302 27.06 0.62 19.05
C ARG A 302 26.33 1.19 17.83
N HIS A 303 25.11 0.75 17.56
CA HIS A 303 24.32 1.26 16.43
C HIS A 303 23.86 2.71 16.65
N LEU A 304 23.55 3.13 17.89
CA LEU A 304 23.29 4.53 18.23
C LEU A 304 24.52 5.42 18.02
N ALA A 305 25.72 4.92 18.33
CA ALA A 305 26.96 5.65 18.08
C ALA A 305 27.22 5.79 16.57
N GLU A 306 27.04 4.72 15.79
CA GLU A 306 27.10 4.74 14.33
C GLU A 306 26.11 5.75 13.73
N ALA A 307 24.86 5.74 14.21
CA ALA A 307 23.82 6.64 13.74
C ALA A 307 24.17 8.12 14.01
N ARG A 308 24.66 8.43 15.22
CA ARG A 308 25.06 9.79 15.59
C ARG A 308 26.27 10.29 14.81
N ASP A 309 27.29 9.44 14.58
CA ASP A 309 28.43 9.78 13.73
C ASP A 309 28.00 10.11 12.30
N LEU A 310 27.19 9.23 11.70
CA LEU A 310 26.69 9.41 10.34
C LEU A 310 25.84 10.68 10.21
N LEU A 311 24.98 10.97 11.19
CA LEU A 311 24.17 12.19 11.20
C LEU A 311 25.04 13.45 11.39
N GLY A 312 26.04 13.40 12.26
CA GLY A 312 26.99 14.51 12.44
C GLY A 312 27.76 14.80 11.15
N ARG A 313 28.20 13.75 10.44
CA ARG A 313 28.84 13.88 9.12
C ARG A 313 27.88 14.41 8.06
N ALA A 314 26.61 13.98 8.08
CA ALA A 314 25.59 14.51 7.18
C ALA A 314 25.40 16.02 7.38
N GLY A 315 25.41 16.52 8.61
CA GLY A 315 25.30 17.95 8.91
C GLY A 315 26.52 18.80 8.51
N ALA A 316 27.69 18.16 8.36
CA ALA A 316 28.93 18.82 7.93
C ALA A 316 29.21 18.68 6.41
N GLU A 317 28.40 17.88 5.71
CA GLU A 317 28.59 17.57 4.29
C GLU A 317 27.95 18.66 3.40
N PRO A 318 28.74 19.41 2.62
CA PRO A 318 28.22 20.48 1.76
C PRO A 318 27.48 19.95 0.52
N ASP A 319 27.77 18.74 0.03
CA ASP A 319 27.00 18.15 -1.06
C ASP A 319 25.68 17.61 -0.51
N GLU A 320 24.57 18.26 -0.84
CA GLU A 320 23.25 17.91 -0.31
C GLU A 320 22.93 16.43 -0.51
N ARG A 321 23.31 15.87 -1.66
CA ARG A 321 23.05 14.48 -2.00
C ARG A 321 23.83 13.51 -1.11
N ALA A 322 25.12 13.74 -0.91
CA ALA A 322 25.93 12.98 0.02
C ALA A 322 25.44 13.14 1.47
N ALA A 323 25.02 14.34 1.86
CA ALA A 323 24.42 14.60 3.17
C ALA A 323 23.15 13.76 3.38
N ALA A 324 22.24 13.72 2.39
CA ALA A 324 21.02 12.93 2.43
C ALA A 324 21.31 11.42 2.56
N GLU A 325 22.30 10.90 1.84
CA GLU A 325 22.67 9.48 1.94
C GLU A 325 23.30 9.11 3.27
N LEU A 326 24.14 9.99 3.83
CA LEU A 326 24.68 9.83 5.18
C LEU A 326 23.54 9.82 6.21
N ALA A 327 22.58 10.75 6.09
CA ALA A 327 21.41 10.80 6.95
C ALA A 327 20.52 9.54 6.81
N GLN A 328 20.29 9.03 5.60
CA GLN A 328 19.55 7.79 5.42
C GLN A 328 20.25 6.59 6.09
N ARG A 329 21.58 6.50 5.96
CA ARG A 329 22.37 5.47 6.65
C ARG A 329 22.32 5.64 8.17
N ALA A 330 22.32 6.88 8.67
CA ALA A 330 22.13 7.19 10.08
C ALA A 330 20.79 6.65 10.58
N GLY A 331 19.71 6.90 9.84
CA GLY A 331 18.38 6.37 10.14
C GLY A 331 18.34 4.84 10.15
N GLN A 332 18.95 4.18 9.17
CA GLN A 332 19.06 2.71 9.14
C GLN A 332 19.83 2.16 10.35
N ALA A 333 20.92 2.82 10.76
CA ALA A 333 21.65 2.46 11.99
C ALA A 333 20.77 2.65 13.23
N ALA A 334 20.01 3.75 13.31
CA ALA A 334 19.09 4.02 14.40
C ALA A 334 17.97 2.98 14.50
N VAL A 335 17.38 2.55 13.37
CA VAL A 335 16.39 1.47 13.33
C VAL A 335 16.99 0.15 13.81
N ARG A 336 18.23 -0.17 13.40
CA ARG A 336 18.94 -1.34 13.93
C ARG A 336 19.12 -1.25 15.44
N ALA A 337 19.47 -0.08 15.96
CA ALA A 337 19.56 0.13 17.41
C ALA A 337 18.20 -0.09 18.09
N TRP A 338 17.12 0.49 17.55
CA TRP A 338 15.76 0.34 18.06
C TRP A 338 15.32 -1.13 18.14
N TYR A 339 15.63 -1.96 17.15
CA TYR A 339 15.35 -3.40 17.23
C TYR A 339 16.08 -4.09 18.38
N ARG A 340 17.29 -3.62 18.74
CA ARG A 340 18.07 -4.16 19.87
C ARG A 340 17.56 -3.71 21.23
N THR A 341 16.65 -2.74 21.29
CA THR A 341 16.00 -2.33 22.55
C THR A 341 14.73 -3.14 22.86
N ARG A 342 14.37 -4.09 21.99
CA ARG A 342 13.24 -4.98 22.19
C ARG A 342 13.70 -6.30 22.78
N GLU A 343 12.98 -6.76 23.78
CA GLU A 343 13.24 -8.07 24.38
C GLU A 343 13.05 -9.16 23.32
N SER A 344 14.11 -9.94 23.06
CA SER A 344 14.04 -11.14 22.25
C SER A 344 14.14 -12.34 23.17
N ARG A 345 12.98 -12.82 23.64
CA ARG A 345 12.94 -14.00 24.52
C ARG A 345 13.38 -15.23 23.74
N PRO A 346 14.19 -16.13 24.34
CA PRO A 346 14.31 -17.48 23.83
C PRO A 346 12.91 -18.06 23.64
N ALA A 347 12.54 -18.29 22.39
CA ALA A 347 11.24 -18.79 22.01
C ALA A 347 11.43 -20.06 21.18
N GLU A 348 10.65 -21.09 21.51
CA GLU A 348 10.61 -22.33 20.74
C GLU A 348 10.00 -22.09 19.36
N GLY A 349 9.09 -21.12 19.24
CA GLY A 349 8.43 -20.72 17.98
C GLY A 349 8.72 -19.28 17.58
N ARG A 350 9.12 -19.09 16.33
CA ARG A 350 9.27 -17.80 15.63
C ARG A 350 8.46 -17.91 14.35
N GLY A 351 7.24 -17.36 14.38
CA GLY A 351 6.25 -17.54 13.34
C GLY A 351 6.15 -16.37 12.36
N LEU A 352 5.78 -16.69 11.12
CA LEU A 352 5.45 -15.72 10.09
C LEU A 352 4.11 -16.08 9.45
N TRP A 353 3.17 -15.15 9.40
CA TRP A 353 1.97 -15.26 8.57
C TRP A 353 2.33 -14.91 7.13
N VAL A 354 2.11 -15.85 6.22
CA VAL A 354 2.49 -15.75 4.81
C VAL A 354 1.24 -15.85 3.96
N ARG A 355 0.99 -14.81 3.18
CA ARG A 355 0.07 -14.88 2.04
C ARG A 355 0.87 -15.37 0.82
N PRO A 356 0.59 -16.56 0.27
CA PRO A 356 1.36 -17.10 -0.84
C PRO A 356 1.04 -16.30 -2.10
N THR A 357 1.98 -15.49 -2.57
CA THR A 357 1.82 -14.71 -3.81
C THR A 357 2.58 -15.33 -4.97
N GLU A 358 3.42 -16.30 -4.67
CA GLU A 358 4.26 -17.06 -5.58
C GLU A 358 3.40 -17.91 -6.53
N THR A 359 3.72 -17.84 -7.82
CA THR A 359 3.00 -18.54 -8.89
C THR A 359 3.78 -19.73 -9.46
N THR A 360 4.99 -19.99 -8.94
CA THR A 360 5.82 -21.14 -9.34
C THR A 360 6.53 -21.76 -8.15
N ALA A 361 6.89 -23.04 -8.27
CA ALA A 361 7.66 -23.73 -7.24
C ALA A 361 9.03 -23.08 -6.96
N GLU A 362 9.70 -22.54 -7.98
CA GLU A 362 11.00 -21.86 -7.80
C GLU A 362 10.86 -20.58 -6.97
N GLN A 363 9.79 -19.82 -7.15
CA GLN A 363 9.52 -18.64 -6.33
C GLN A 363 9.27 -19.03 -4.86
N ILE A 364 8.51 -20.12 -4.63
CA ILE A 364 8.25 -20.65 -3.28
C ILE A 364 9.57 -21.05 -2.60
N GLU A 365 10.46 -21.76 -3.29
CA GLU A 365 11.77 -22.13 -2.72
C GLU A 365 12.62 -20.90 -2.36
N LYS A 366 12.64 -19.86 -3.20
CA LYS A 366 13.35 -18.61 -2.89
C LYS A 366 12.76 -17.90 -1.67
N SER A 367 11.44 -17.90 -1.53
CA SER A 367 10.77 -17.33 -0.35
C SER A 367 11.13 -18.12 0.91
N LEU A 368 11.15 -19.45 0.83
CA LEU A 368 11.56 -20.32 1.94
C LEU A 368 13.03 -20.15 2.35
N ASP A 369 13.95 -19.97 1.39
CA ASP A 369 15.37 -19.67 1.68
C ASP A 369 15.50 -18.35 2.44
N ARG A 370 14.76 -17.32 2.03
CA ARG A 370 14.72 -16.04 2.73
C ARG A 370 14.16 -16.20 4.13
N ILE A 371 13.03 -16.90 4.29
CA ILE A 371 12.42 -17.15 5.60
C ILE A 371 13.41 -17.87 6.52
N GLN A 372 14.06 -18.94 6.04
CA GLN A 372 15.05 -19.67 6.83
C GLN A 372 16.22 -18.78 7.27
N SER A 373 16.71 -17.89 6.40
CA SER A 373 17.81 -16.97 6.72
C SER A 373 17.51 -16.02 7.89
N THR A 374 16.23 -15.80 8.20
CA THR A 374 15.80 -14.96 9.33
C THR A 374 15.74 -15.71 10.67
N GLY A 375 15.87 -17.04 10.65
CA GLY A 375 15.72 -17.90 11.82
C GLY A 375 14.27 -18.25 12.18
N VAL A 376 13.28 -17.83 11.38
CA VAL A 376 11.88 -18.27 11.48
C VAL A 376 11.80 -19.79 11.36
N ASN A 377 10.97 -20.40 12.21
CA ASN A 377 10.77 -21.85 12.25
C ASN A 377 9.29 -22.29 12.24
N LEU A 378 8.34 -21.35 12.16
CA LEU A 378 6.92 -21.63 11.94
C LEU A 378 6.39 -20.75 10.80
N ILE A 379 5.63 -21.31 9.87
CA ILE A 379 4.92 -20.58 8.83
C ILE A 379 3.41 -20.82 9.01
N PHE A 380 2.64 -19.74 9.10
CA PHE A 380 1.18 -19.76 8.99
C PHE A 380 0.82 -19.35 7.56
N LEU A 381 0.63 -20.34 6.68
CA LEU A 381 0.41 -20.11 5.25
C LEU A 381 -1.08 -19.92 4.97
N GLU A 382 -1.48 -18.79 4.37
CA GLU A 382 -2.88 -18.54 4.01
C GLU A 382 -3.34 -19.54 2.92
N THR A 383 -3.97 -20.62 3.36
CA THR A 383 -4.38 -21.76 2.53
C THR A 383 -5.79 -21.60 1.95
N LEU A 384 -6.64 -20.84 2.65
CA LEU A 384 -7.95 -20.38 2.19
C LEU A 384 -7.93 -18.85 2.12
N TRP A 385 -7.64 -18.31 0.93
CA TRP A 385 -7.37 -16.91 0.69
C TRP A 385 -8.49 -16.29 -0.18
N GLN A 386 -9.19 -15.28 0.36
CA GLN A 386 -10.27 -14.58 -0.36
C GLN A 386 -11.34 -15.54 -0.91
N GLY A 387 -11.66 -16.59 -0.15
CA GLY A 387 -12.62 -17.63 -0.50
C GLY A 387 -12.11 -18.71 -1.46
N TYR A 388 -10.87 -18.62 -1.96
CA TYR A 388 -10.25 -19.67 -2.79
C TYR A 388 -9.31 -20.54 -1.96
N THR A 389 -9.30 -21.84 -2.26
CA THR A 389 -8.17 -22.69 -1.89
C THR A 389 -6.97 -22.35 -2.76
N ILE A 390 -5.77 -22.34 -2.18
CA ILE A 390 -4.52 -22.17 -2.95
C ILE A 390 -4.16 -23.45 -3.72
N PHE A 391 -4.66 -24.59 -3.27
CA PHE A 391 -4.44 -25.92 -3.83
C PHE A 391 -5.67 -26.41 -4.64
N PRO A 392 -5.53 -27.41 -5.53
CA PRO A 392 -6.64 -27.98 -6.29
C PRO A 392 -7.55 -28.82 -5.38
N SER A 393 -8.60 -28.19 -4.87
CA SER A 393 -9.58 -28.77 -3.94
C SER A 393 -10.68 -29.51 -4.70
N GLU A 394 -10.84 -30.80 -4.38
CA GLU A 394 -11.95 -31.62 -4.86
C GLU A 394 -13.24 -31.25 -4.14
N VAL A 395 -13.16 -30.82 -2.88
CA VAL A 395 -14.31 -30.36 -2.10
C VAL A 395 -14.88 -29.07 -2.70
N ALA A 396 -14.05 -28.07 -2.98
CA ALA A 396 -14.51 -26.84 -3.63
C ALA A 396 -15.26 -27.16 -4.94
N ALA A 397 -14.66 -27.99 -5.80
CA ALA A 397 -15.29 -28.43 -7.05
C ALA A 397 -16.63 -29.16 -6.82
N LYS A 398 -16.70 -30.07 -5.84
CA LYS A 398 -17.93 -30.80 -5.46
C LYS A 398 -19.06 -29.86 -5.07
N TRP A 399 -18.73 -28.76 -4.38
CA TRP A 399 -19.68 -27.73 -3.98
C TRP A 399 -19.90 -26.66 -5.07
N GLY A 400 -19.36 -26.82 -6.28
CA GLY A 400 -19.50 -25.83 -7.35
C GLY A 400 -18.75 -24.51 -7.11
N VAL A 401 -17.86 -24.48 -6.11
CA VAL A 401 -16.92 -23.39 -5.87
C VAL A 401 -15.68 -23.62 -6.74
N GLU A 402 -15.07 -22.55 -7.24
CA GLU A 402 -13.83 -22.65 -8.02
C GLU A 402 -12.76 -23.44 -7.25
N ALA A 403 -12.26 -24.52 -7.86
CA ALA A 403 -11.42 -25.52 -7.20
C ALA A 403 -10.06 -25.01 -6.72
N GLN A 404 -9.57 -23.91 -7.29
CA GLN A 404 -8.27 -23.34 -6.98
C GLN A 404 -8.22 -21.88 -7.41
N ARG A 405 -7.47 -21.06 -6.66
CA ARG A 405 -7.22 -19.66 -7.04
C ARG A 405 -6.66 -19.56 -8.48
N PRO A 406 -7.22 -18.69 -9.35
CA PRO A 406 -6.87 -18.66 -10.77
C PRO A 406 -5.38 -18.50 -11.10
N ASN A 407 -4.65 -17.68 -10.35
CA ASN A 407 -3.22 -17.42 -10.58
C ASN A 407 -2.28 -18.51 -10.02
N MET A 408 -2.83 -19.57 -9.42
CA MET A 408 -2.09 -20.70 -8.87
C MET A 408 -2.39 -22.00 -9.61
N LYS A 409 -3.20 -21.94 -10.68
CA LYS A 409 -3.55 -23.12 -11.48
C LYS A 409 -2.33 -23.72 -12.16
N GLY A 410 -2.34 -25.04 -12.29
CA GLY A 410 -1.30 -25.81 -12.98
C GLY A 410 -0.26 -26.46 -12.08
N PHE A 411 -0.30 -26.19 -10.77
CA PHE A 411 0.49 -26.89 -9.76
C PHE A 411 -0.20 -26.84 -8.38
N ASP A 412 0.31 -27.61 -7.42
CA ASP A 412 -0.18 -27.59 -6.04
C ASP A 412 0.81 -26.78 -5.15
N PRO A 413 0.55 -25.48 -4.91
CA PRO A 413 1.46 -24.66 -4.12
C PRO A 413 1.53 -25.09 -2.66
N LEU A 414 0.43 -25.57 -2.07
CA LEU A 414 0.41 -25.99 -0.67
C LEU A 414 1.39 -27.15 -0.46
N GLN A 415 1.39 -28.14 -1.37
CA GLN A 415 2.32 -29.25 -1.31
C GLN A 415 3.79 -28.78 -1.41
N VAL A 416 4.09 -27.88 -2.35
CA VAL A 416 5.46 -27.33 -2.51
C VAL A 416 5.92 -26.59 -1.26
N TRP A 417 5.06 -25.76 -0.68
CA TRP A 417 5.35 -25.04 0.56
C TRP A 417 5.64 -25.99 1.73
N ILE A 418 4.82 -27.04 1.91
CA ILE A 418 5.01 -28.05 2.97
C ILE A 418 6.35 -28.75 2.80
N ASP A 419 6.61 -29.31 1.63
CA ASP A 419 7.84 -30.06 1.38
C ASP A 419 9.08 -29.17 1.54
N GLY A 420 9.00 -27.93 1.07
CA GLY A 420 10.08 -26.96 1.16
C GLY A 420 10.33 -26.47 2.60
N ALA A 421 9.28 -26.23 3.38
CA ALA A 421 9.39 -25.84 4.79
C ALA A 421 10.00 -26.98 5.62
N HIS A 422 9.50 -28.20 5.46
CA HIS A 422 9.96 -29.37 6.21
C HIS A 422 11.44 -29.70 5.93
N ARG A 423 11.90 -29.58 4.67
CA ARG A 423 13.34 -29.73 4.34
C ARG A 423 14.24 -28.74 5.08
N ARG A 424 13.70 -27.60 5.50
CA ARG A 424 14.42 -26.53 6.22
C ARG A 424 14.22 -26.61 7.73
N GLY A 425 13.48 -27.60 8.24
CA GLY A 425 13.14 -27.72 9.65
C GLY A 425 12.14 -26.65 10.13
N ILE A 426 11.30 -26.15 9.22
CA ILE A 426 10.25 -25.15 9.50
C ILE A 426 8.91 -25.88 9.56
N GLU A 427 8.14 -25.70 10.63
CA GLU A 427 6.77 -26.19 10.68
C GLU A 427 5.87 -25.35 9.76
N LEU A 428 4.92 -25.98 9.08
CA LEU A 428 3.90 -25.31 8.28
C LEU A 428 2.50 -25.58 8.80
N HIS A 429 1.83 -24.49 9.16
CA HIS A 429 0.47 -24.45 9.65
C HIS A 429 -0.43 -23.86 8.55
N ALA A 430 -1.49 -24.56 8.17
CA ALA A 430 -2.47 -24.05 7.23
C ALA A 430 -3.33 -22.99 7.92
N TRP A 431 -3.12 -21.73 7.57
CA TRP A 431 -3.93 -20.60 8.03
C TRP A 431 -5.16 -20.45 7.13
N VAL A 432 -6.35 -20.50 7.74
CA VAL A 432 -7.62 -20.55 7.02
C VAL A 432 -8.59 -19.48 7.50
N HIS A 433 -9.14 -18.71 6.56
CA HIS A 433 -10.26 -17.83 6.83
C HIS A 433 -11.56 -18.65 6.90
N THR A 434 -12.16 -18.73 8.08
CA THR A 434 -13.26 -19.66 8.34
C THR A 434 -14.59 -19.16 7.80
N PHE A 435 -15.03 -17.98 8.23
CA PHE A 435 -16.30 -17.41 7.77
C PHE A 435 -16.13 -16.20 6.85
N TYR A 436 -14.91 -15.69 6.67
CA TYR A 436 -14.66 -14.67 5.66
C TYR A 436 -14.65 -15.28 4.25
N ALA A 437 -15.43 -14.70 3.34
CA ALA A 437 -15.71 -15.26 2.02
C ALA A 437 -15.00 -14.55 0.86
N GLY A 438 -14.58 -13.30 1.03
CA GLY A 438 -13.96 -12.51 -0.04
C GLY A 438 -13.98 -11.00 0.21
N HIS A 439 -13.29 -10.27 -0.66
CA HIS A 439 -13.22 -8.81 -0.65
C HIS A 439 -13.66 -8.23 -1.99
N GLN A 440 -14.52 -7.20 -1.96
CA GLN A 440 -15.08 -6.55 -3.14
C GLN A 440 -14.02 -6.17 -4.17
N SER A 441 -12.94 -5.50 -3.76
CA SER A 441 -11.91 -5.03 -4.70
C SER A 441 -11.00 -6.16 -5.20
N ALA A 442 -10.78 -7.19 -4.39
CA ALA A 442 -9.82 -8.24 -4.73
C ALA A 442 -10.44 -9.33 -5.61
N ASN A 443 -11.73 -9.61 -5.40
CA ASN A 443 -12.48 -10.61 -6.14
C ASN A 443 -13.33 -10.00 -7.27
N GLY A 444 -13.56 -8.68 -7.28
CA GLY A 444 -14.57 -8.05 -8.13
C GLY A 444 -16.01 -8.35 -7.68
N GLY A 445 -16.22 -8.75 -6.42
CA GLY A 445 -17.48 -9.24 -5.90
C GLY A 445 -17.33 -9.96 -4.55
N PRO A 446 -18.30 -10.81 -4.15
CA PRO A 446 -18.34 -11.42 -2.82
C PRO A 446 -17.40 -12.62 -2.62
N GLY A 447 -16.54 -12.92 -3.61
CA GLY A 447 -15.67 -14.10 -3.61
C GLY A 447 -16.36 -15.34 -4.22
N PRO A 448 -15.61 -16.43 -4.44
CA PRO A 448 -16.09 -17.60 -5.18
C PRO A 448 -17.17 -18.38 -4.42
N ILE A 449 -17.09 -18.42 -3.07
CA ILE A 449 -18.06 -19.17 -2.25
C ILE A 449 -19.44 -18.53 -2.37
N LEU A 450 -19.55 -17.22 -2.13
CA LEU A 450 -20.82 -16.48 -2.20
C LEU A 450 -21.27 -16.15 -3.62
N THR A 451 -20.40 -16.31 -4.62
CA THR A 451 -20.81 -16.29 -6.03
C THR A 451 -21.55 -17.59 -6.38
N ALA A 452 -21.09 -18.74 -5.86
CA ALA A 452 -21.75 -20.03 -6.07
C ALA A 452 -23.00 -20.20 -5.18
N HIS A 453 -22.92 -19.74 -3.92
CA HIS A 453 -23.95 -19.89 -2.89
C HIS A 453 -24.27 -18.55 -2.23
N PRO A 454 -24.93 -17.62 -2.94
CA PRO A 454 -25.25 -16.30 -2.40
C PRO A 454 -26.13 -16.34 -1.15
N GLU A 455 -26.92 -17.41 -0.97
CA GLU A 455 -27.80 -17.62 0.17
C GLU A 455 -27.06 -17.94 1.48
N TRP A 456 -25.74 -18.23 1.43
CA TRP A 456 -24.93 -18.48 2.63
C TRP A 456 -24.41 -17.20 3.30
N ALA A 457 -24.69 -16.03 2.73
CA ALA A 457 -24.16 -14.77 3.23
C ALA A 457 -24.68 -14.42 4.62
N ALA A 458 -23.77 -13.95 5.49
CA ALA A 458 -24.16 -13.27 6.71
C ALA A 458 -24.86 -11.95 6.35
N VAL A 459 -26.03 -11.71 6.95
CA VAL A 459 -26.83 -10.51 6.69
C VAL A 459 -26.67 -9.53 7.83
N GLU A 460 -26.25 -8.31 7.51
CA GLU A 460 -26.23 -7.16 8.41
C GLU A 460 -27.67 -6.70 8.67
N ARG A 461 -27.93 -6.12 9.84
CA ARG A 461 -29.27 -5.65 10.22
C ARG A 461 -29.84 -4.65 9.21
N GLU A 462 -29.05 -3.70 8.73
CA GLU A 462 -29.49 -2.71 7.73
C GLU A 462 -29.69 -3.30 6.32
N ASP A 463 -29.23 -4.53 6.09
CA ASP A 463 -29.31 -5.20 4.80
C ASP A 463 -30.46 -6.20 4.71
N VAL A 464 -31.27 -6.33 5.77
CA VAL A 464 -32.46 -7.19 5.75
C VAL A 464 -33.38 -6.78 4.59
N GLY A 465 -33.65 -7.74 3.71
CA GLY A 465 -34.49 -7.55 2.52
C GLY A 465 -33.74 -7.05 1.29
N LYS A 466 -32.44 -6.76 1.37
CA LYS A 466 -31.62 -6.48 0.17
C LYS A 466 -31.32 -7.79 -0.57
N ALA A 467 -31.17 -7.69 -1.89
CA ALA A 467 -30.91 -8.83 -2.74
C ALA A 467 -29.40 -9.13 -2.82
N GLY A 468 -29.06 -10.41 -2.68
CA GLY A 468 -27.70 -10.93 -2.80
C GLY A 468 -26.77 -10.52 -1.65
N PRO A 469 -25.54 -11.06 -1.63
CA PRO A 469 -24.56 -10.78 -0.58
C PRO A 469 -24.23 -9.29 -0.51
N GLN A 470 -24.24 -8.74 0.69
CA GLN A 470 -23.80 -7.37 0.97
C GLN A 470 -22.47 -7.38 1.74
N PRO A 471 -21.55 -6.44 1.47
CA PRO A 471 -20.33 -6.32 2.26
C PRO A 471 -20.63 -5.65 3.61
N SER A 472 -19.78 -5.89 4.60
CA SER A 472 -19.89 -5.24 5.90
C SER A 472 -19.74 -3.71 5.80
N SER A 473 -20.60 -2.97 6.52
CA SER A 473 -20.50 -1.52 6.63
C SER A 473 -19.30 -1.05 7.46
N GLN A 474 -18.81 -1.89 8.39
CA GLN A 474 -17.70 -1.57 9.31
C GLN A 474 -16.37 -2.16 8.84
N GLU A 475 -16.42 -3.22 8.05
CA GLU A 475 -15.26 -3.83 7.38
C GLU A 475 -15.46 -3.67 5.87
N ALA A 476 -15.28 -2.44 5.39
CA ALA A 476 -15.65 -2.03 4.03
C ALA A 476 -15.11 -3.01 2.97
N GLY A 477 -16.03 -3.56 2.18
CA GLY A 477 -15.73 -4.49 1.10
C GLY A 477 -15.59 -5.97 1.53
N TYR A 478 -15.61 -6.29 2.82
CA TYR A 478 -15.49 -7.67 3.31
C TYR A 478 -16.83 -8.38 3.28
N TYR A 479 -16.83 -9.62 2.78
CA TYR A 479 -17.99 -10.50 2.76
C TYR A 479 -17.80 -11.71 3.68
N PHE A 480 -18.88 -12.18 4.29
CA PHE A 480 -18.85 -13.24 5.28
C PHE A 480 -19.99 -14.26 5.05
N LEU A 481 -19.70 -15.51 5.39
CA LEU A 481 -20.65 -16.61 5.51
C LEU A 481 -21.37 -16.51 6.86
N ASP A 482 -22.64 -16.92 6.92
CA ASP A 482 -23.41 -16.96 8.17
C ASP A 482 -23.01 -18.20 9.01
N PRO A 483 -22.35 -18.04 10.18
CA PRO A 483 -21.96 -19.14 11.06
C PRO A 483 -23.13 -19.98 11.59
N ALA A 484 -24.37 -19.47 11.54
CA ALA A 484 -25.56 -20.18 12.00
C ALA A 484 -26.12 -21.17 10.96
N MET A 485 -25.71 -21.06 9.69
CA MET A 485 -26.24 -21.90 8.61
C MET A 485 -25.50 -23.25 8.52
N PRO A 486 -26.19 -24.39 8.47
CA PRO A 486 -25.57 -25.72 8.38
C PRO A 486 -24.69 -25.93 7.14
N GLU A 487 -25.12 -25.45 5.98
CA GLU A 487 -24.50 -25.67 4.68
C GLU A 487 -23.09 -25.05 4.56
N PRO A 488 -22.88 -23.74 4.82
CA PRO A 488 -21.54 -23.15 4.81
C PRO A 488 -20.63 -23.78 5.87
N ARG A 489 -21.16 -24.13 7.06
CA ARG A 489 -20.38 -24.86 8.08
C ARG A 489 -19.90 -26.21 7.56
N GLN A 490 -20.77 -26.95 6.85
CA GLN A 490 -20.41 -28.24 6.29
C GLN A 490 -19.35 -28.10 5.19
N TYR A 491 -19.51 -27.15 4.29
CA TYR A 491 -18.52 -26.85 3.25
C TYR A 491 -17.14 -26.56 3.86
N VAL A 492 -17.06 -25.62 4.81
CA VAL A 492 -15.80 -25.23 5.45
C VAL A 492 -15.16 -26.41 6.19
N LYS A 493 -15.93 -27.21 6.91
CA LYS A 493 -15.42 -28.43 7.57
C LYS A 493 -14.93 -29.47 6.57
N GLU A 494 -15.57 -29.63 5.41
CA GLU A 494 -15.10 -30.56 4.38
C GLU A 494 -13.78 -30.08 3.77
N VAL A 495 -13.61 -28.77 3.53
CA VAL A 495 -12.34 -28.19 3.09
C VAL A 495 -11.26 -28.39 4.17
N PHE A 496 -11.58 -28.18 5.44
CA PHE A 496 -10.62 -28.44 6.53
C PHE A 496 -10.26 -29.92 6.63
N ARG A 497 -11.23 -30.82 6.48
CA ARG A 497 -10.98 -32.27 6.42
C ARG A 497 -10.06 -32.61 5.26
N GLU A 498 -10.28 -32.01 4.09
CA GLU A 498 -9.45 -32.20 2.91
C GLU A 498 -8.00 -31.75 3.15
N ILE A 499 -7.80 -30.59 3.80
CA ILE A 499 -6.46 -30.13 4.20
C ILE A 499 -5.80 -31.15 5.12
N LEU A 500 -6.50 -31.53 6.20
CA LEU A 500 -5.98 -32.41 7.25
C LEU A 500 -5.66 -33.83 6.76
N THR A 501 -6.38 -34.35 5.75
CA THR A 501 -6.18 -35.73 5.27
C THR A 501 -5.30 -35.84 4.04
N ARG A 502 -5.22 -34.79 3.20
CA ARG A 502 -4.38 -34.80 1.99
C ARG A 502 -2.99 -34.24 2.23
N TYR A 503 -2.81 -33.35 3.21
CA TYR A 503 -1.57 -32.61 3.40
C TYR A 503 -0.98 -32.87 4.78
N ARG A 504 0.35 -32.99 4.85
CA ARG A 504 1.09 -33.18 6.11
C ARG A 504 1.40 -31.83 6.75
N THR A 505 0.38 -31.08 7.14
CA THR A 505 0.56 -29.82 7.87
C THR A 505 0.86 -30.08 9.34
N ASP A 506 1.65 -29.22 9.98
CA ASP A 506 1.94 -29.28 11.42
C ASP A 506 0.80 -28.68 12.27
N GLY A 507 -0.03 -27.84 11.65
CA GLY A 507 -1.24 -27.31 12.27
C GLY A 507 -2.28 -26.76 11.31
N LEU A 508 -3.51 -26.58 11.81
CA LEU A 508 -4.60 -25.87 11.16
C LEU A 508 -4.90 -24.62 12.00
N HIS A 509 -4.59 -23.44 11.48
CA HIS A 509 -4.72 -22.17 12.19
C HIS A 509 -6.00 -21.44 11.76
N LEU A 510 -6.99 -21.41 12.66
CA LEU A 510 -8.29 -20.80 12.40
C LEU A 510 -8.26 -19.27 12.52
N ASP A 511 -8.64 -18.58 11.47
CA ASP A 511 -8.81 -17.12 11.46
C ASP A 511 -10.18 -16.76 10.88
N TYR A 512 -10.64 -15.52 11.10
CA TYR A 512 -11.98 -15.05 10.78
C TYR A 512 -13.08 -16.04 11.23
N ILE A 513 -12.85 -16.71 12.36
CA ILE A 513 -13.82 -17.53 13.12
C ILE A 513 -14.75 -16.61 13.92
N ARG A 514 -15.41 -15.67 13.25
CA ARG A 514 -16.22 -14.64 13.88
C ARG A 514 -17.27 -14.09 12.93
N TYR A 515 -18.24 -13.39 13.49
CA TYR A 515 -19.05 -12.43 12.75
C TYR A 515 -18.23 -11.17 12.40
N PRO A 516 -18.70 -10.37 11.43
CA PRO A 516 -18.13 -9.04 11.18
C PRO A 516 -18.29 -8.13 12.41
N VAL A 517 -17.51 -7.04 12.43
CA VAL A 517 -17.63 -5.97 13.43
C VAL A 517 -19.10 -5.52 13.51
N SER A 518 -19.71 -5.81 14.65
CA SER A 518 -21.17 -5.67 14.87
C SER A 518 -21.54 -4.42 15.69
N VAL A 519 -20.70 -3.38 15.62
CA VAL A 519 -20.90 -2.10 16.30
C VAL A 519 -20.76 -0.96 15.28
N PRO A 520 -21.67 0.04 15.25
CA PRO A 520 -22.80 0.27 16.16
C PRO A 520 -23.95 -0.74 15.96
N TYR A 521 -25.03 -0.62 16.74
CA TYR A 521 -26.19 -1.53 16.73
C TYR A 521 -26.74 -1.86 15.33
N GLN A 522 -26.73 -0.87 14.45
CA GLN A 522 -27.13 -0.97 13.04
C GLN A 522 -26.24 -1.95 12.25
N ALA A 523 -24.97 -2.06 12.61
CA ALA A 523 -24.01 -2.94 11.96
C ALA A 523 -24.04 -4.39 12.49
N SER A 524 -25.02 -4.74 13.33
CA SER A 524 -25.12 -6.08 13.90
C SER A 524 -25.43 -7.13 12.82
N PHE A 525 -24.75 -8.28 12.88
CA PHE A 525 -24.92 -9.39 11.92
C PHE A 525 -25.76 -10.56 12.44
N SER A 526 -26.01 -11.53 11.54
CA SER A 526 -26.83 -12.74 11.70
C SER A 526 -28.34 -12.48 11.51
N TYR A 527 -28.72 -11.55 10.64
CA TYR A 527 -30.14 -11.25 10.35
C TYR A 527 -30.68 -11.96 9.11
N SER A 528 -30.02 -13.03 8.66
CA SER A 528 -30.55 -13.88 7.59
C SER A 528 -31.88 -14.50 8.03
N ASP A 529 -32.74 -14.85 7.07
CA ASP A 529 -34.03 -15.48 7.38
C ASP A 529 -33.83 -16.77 8.20
N HIS A 530 -32.77 -17.54 7.88
CA HIS A 530 -32.38 -18.72 8.65
C HIS A 530 -32.03 -18.38 10.10
N SER A 531 -31.13 -17.42 10.33
CA SER A 531 -30.69 -17.04 11.68
C SER A 531 -31.84 -16.51 12.52
N ARG A 532 -32.70 -15.64 11.95
CA ARG A 532 -33.89 -15.11 12.63
C ARG A 532 -34.87 -16.21 13.01
N ALA A 533 -35.16 -17.12 12.08
CA ALA A 533 -36.04 -18.26 12.34
C ALA A 533 -35.44 -19.23 13.38
N ALA A 534 -34.14 -19.49 13.32
CA ALA A 534 -33.45 -20.36 14.27
C ALA A 534 -33.53 -19.79 15.69
N PHE A 535 -33.23 -18.51 15.87
CA PHE A 535 -33.37 -17.84 17.15
C PHE A 535 -34.82 -17.84 17.65
N ALA A 536 -35.78 -17.50 16.77
CA ALA A 536 -37.19 -17.49 17.14
C ALA A 536 -37.68 -18.87 17.63
N ARG A 537 -37.23 -19.98 17.03
CA ARG A 537 -37.55 -21.33 17.51
C ARG A 537 -36.99 -21.63 18.90
N GLU A 538 -35.81 -21.11 19.23
CA GLU A 538 -35.14 -21.34 20.52
C GLU A 538 -35.60 -20.39 21.62
N HIS A 539 -36.23 -19.25 21.26
CA HIS A 539 -36.54 -18.15 22.16
C HIS A 539 -37.99 -17.66 22.02
N ASP A 540 -38.95 -18.58 22.16
CA ASP A 540 -40.40 -18.29 22.28
C ASP A 540 -40.98 -17.41 21.15
N GLY A 541 -40.50 -17.58 19.92
CA GLY A 541 -40.96 -16.83 18.75
C GLY A 541 -40.40 -15.41 18.65
N ALA A 542 -39.43 -15.02 19.50
CA ALA A 542 -38.82 -13.70 19.44
C ALA A 542 -38.05 -13.50 18.13
N ASP A 543 -38.39 -12.47 17.36
CA ASP A 543 -37.63 -12.07 16.19
C ASP A 543 -36.51 -11.10 16.60
N PRO A 544 -35.22 -11.46 16.44
CA PRO A 544 -34.11 -10.62 16.89
C PRO A 544 -34.06 -9.29 16.13
N TYR A 545 -34.69 -9.19 14.95
CA TYR A 545 -34.81 -7.93 14.21
C TYR A 545 -35.69 -6.90 14.94
N THR A 546 -36.59 -7.32 15.83
CA THR A 546 -37.48 -6.41 16.57
C THR A 546 -36.90 -5.97 17.92
N LEU A 547 -35.86 -6.64 18.42
CA LEU A 547 -35.26 -6.35 19.73
C LEU A 547 -34.42 -5.08 19.66
N THR A 548 -34.55 -4.21 20.65
CA THR A 548 -33.62 -3.08 20.89
C THR A 548 -32.53 -3.49 21.89
N MET A 549 -31.46 -2.69 22.03
CA MET A 549 -30.39 -2.98 23.00
C MET A 549 -30.87 -3.01 24.46
N ASP A 550 -31.98 -2.34 24.77
CA ASP A 550 -32.60 -2.32 26.10
C ASP A 550 -33.53 -3.52 26.35
N ASP A 551 -33.88 -4.30 25.32
CA ASP A 551 -34.69 -5.50 25.50
C ASP A 551 -33.87 -6.56 26.25
N PRO A 552 -34.37 -7.16 27.35
CA PRO A 552 -33.65 -8.21 28.07
C PRO A 552 -33.21 -9.39 27.20
N ARG A 553 -33.94 -9.66 26.11
CA ARG A 553 -33.62 -10.72 25.14
C ARG A 553 -32.46 -10.34 24.21
N TRP A 554 -32.04 -9.08 24.16
CA TRP A 554 -30.86 -8.66 23.41
C TRP A 554 -29.60 -9.40 23.85
N THR A 555 -29.42 -9.56 25.17
CA THR A 555 -28.31 -10.35 25.71
C THR A 555 -28.39 -11.81 25.30
N GLN A 556 -29.61 -12.37 25.20
CA GLN A 556 -29.83 -13.74 24.73
C GLN A 556 -29.49 -13.89 23.24
N TRP A 557 -29.82 -12.88 22.42
CA TRP A 557 -29.44 -12.82 21.01
C TRP A 557 -27.92 -12.81 20.82
N ASN A 558 -27.20 -11.98 21.57
CA ASN A 558 -25.73 -11.94 21.52
C ASN A 558 -25.12 -13.28 21.94
N ALA A 559 -25.58 -13.84 23.06
CA ALA A 559 -25.15 -15.15 23.52
C ALA A 559 -25.48 -16.26 22.49
N TRP A 560 -26.61 -16.17 21.79
CA TRP A 560 -26.96 -17.14 20.75
C TRP A 560 -25.99 -17.08 19.56
N ARG A 561 -25.61 -15.88 19.09
CA ARG A 561 -24.61 -15.71 18.03
C ARG A 561 -23.23 -16.23 18.45
N GLU A 562 -22.80 -15.91 19.67
CA GLU A 562 -21.54 -16.41 20.24
C GLU A 562 -21.52 -17.95 20.28
N ARG A 563 -22.66 -18.59 20.60
CA ARG A 563 -22.78 -20.06 20.58
C ARG A 563 -22.63 -20.66 19.18
N GLN A 564 -23.02 -19.98 18.11
CA GLN A 564 -22.86 -20.50 16.74
C GLN A 564 -21.39 -20.62 16.37
N VAL A 565 -20.57 -19.64 16.72
CA VAL A 565 -19.13 -19.67 16.52
C VAL A 565 -18.47 -20.71 17.45
N THR A 566 -18.84 -20.71 18.74
CA THR A 566 -18.27 -21.63 19.75
C THR A 566 -18.55 -23.09 19.41
N SER A 567 -19.76 -23.40 18.94
CA SER A 567 -20.13 -24.75 18.51
C SER A 567 -19.36 -25.18 17.26
N PHE A 568 -19.12 -24.25 16.32
CA PHE A 568 -18.33 -24.54 15.12
C PHE A 568 -16.90 -24.93 15.48
N VAL A 569 -16.25 -24.16 16.36
CA VAL A 569 -14.88 -24.47 16.81
C VAL A 569 -14.83 -25.84 17.50
N SER A 570 -15.87 -26.19 18.25
CA SER A 570 -16.00 -27.52 18.87
C SER A 570 -16.13 -28.64 17.83
N GLU A 571 -16.91 -28.43 16.76
CA GLU A 571 -17.01 -29.36 15.63
C GLU A 571 -15.68 -29.51 14.88
N VAL A 572 -14.96 -28.41 14.63
CA VAL A 572 -13.63 -28.45 13.99
C VAL A 572 -12.62 -29.19 14.87
N ARG A 573 -12.67 -29.01 16.20
CA ARG A 573 -11.82 -29.77 17.11
C ARG A 573 -12.12 -31.28 17.09
N ALA A 574 -13.40 -31.66 17.03
CA ALA A 574 -13.78 -33.06 16.89
C ALA A 574 -13.29 -33.62 15.54
N LEU A 575 -13.49 -32.87 14.46
CA LEU A 575 -13.03 -33.19 13.11
C LEU A 575 -11.51 -33.41 13.06
N GLN A 576 -10.73 -32.48 13.62
CA GLN A 576 -9.26 -32.58 13.61
C GLN A 576 -8.79 -33.79 14.41
N ARG A 577 -9.38 -34.08 15.57
CA ARG A 577 -9.05 -35.28 16.37
C ARG A 577 -9.37 -36.59 15.64
N GLU A 578 -10.43 -36.60 14.83
CA GLU A 578 -10.81 -37.76 14.01
C GLU A 578 -9.87 -37.93 12.82
N ALA A 579 -9.58 -36.84 12.09
CA ALA A 579 -8.92 -36.88 10.80
C ALA A 579 -7.38 -36.88 10.89
N ALA A 580 -6.80 -36.12 11.83
CA ALA A 580 -5.36 -35.90 11.96
C ALA A 580 -4.98 -35.53 13.41
N PRO A 581 -5.09 -36.46 14.39
CA PRO A 581 -4.92 -36.18 15.82
C PRO A 581 -3.55 -35.59 16.20
N GLU A 582 -2.52 -35.85 15.40
CA GLU A 582 -1.16 -35.31 15.53
C GLU A 582 -1.00 -33.87 15.03
N THR A 583 -1.91 -33.39 14.18
CA THR A 583 -1.90 -32.01 13.67
C THR A 583 -2.43 -31.07 14.75
N ARG A 584 -1.77 -29.93 14.98
CA ARG A 584 -2.24 -28.93 15.97
C ARG A 584 -3.46 -28.18 15.43
N LEU A 585 -4.35 -27.72 16.33
CA LEU A 585 -5.46 -26.81 16.01
C LEU A 585 -5.29 -25.54 16.82
#